data_AF-A0A2V5R413-F1
#
_entry.id   AF-A0A2V5R413-F1
#
_cell.length_a   1.000
_cell.length_b   1.000
_cell.length_c   1.000
_cell.angle_alpha   90.00
_cell.angle_beta   90.00
_cell.angle_gamma   90.00
#
_symmetry.space_group_name_H-M   'P 1'
#
loop_
_entity.id
_entity.type
_entity.pdbx_description
1 polymer ?
#
loop_
_entity_poly.entity_id
_entity_poly.type
_entity_poly.pdbx_seq_one_letter_code
_entity_poly.pdbx_strand_id
1 'polypeptide(L)'
;DPNTGSKKPRPATVPIVINHPFSNVGEFGYGLDTANGFQPLSFVTETSNDKAVLDFFTYNPILHTYPRAGILNLNTRSVPVIAAALKAALKNDTIVPPSSSGAISASEATTAAQRIVDETKLRPVLHRGDVARLVRVGANIAWTKEQKEAIARALAEMGQARTWNLMIDVIAQTGKCAPGETDLSRFIVEGEKRYWLHIALARDLNTDRTVDVLGSQLEEVSE
;
A
#
# COMPACT_ATOMS: atom_id res chain seq x y z
N ASP A 1 -38.25 2.60 14.69
CA ASP A 1 -38.64 1.62 13.66
C ASP A 1 -40.12 1.87 13.36
N PRO A 2 -40.44 2.32 12.14
CA PRO A 2 -41.81 2.66 11.75
C PRO A 2 -42.77 1.46 11.79
N ASN A 3 -42.26 0.23 11.79
CA ASN A 3 -43.06 -0.99 11.82
C ASN A 3 -43.35 -1.49 13.24
N THR A 4 -42.52 -1.12 14.22
CA THR A 4 -42.63 -1.63 15.60
C THR A 4 -42.85 -0.53 16.65
N GLY A 5 -42.87 0.75 16.24
CA GLY A 5 -43.00 1.90 17.15
C GLY A 5 -41.80 2.09 18.10
N SER A 6 -40.87 1.14 18.11
CA SER A 6 -39.72 1.12 19.01
C SER A 6 -38.66 2.10 18.52
N LYS A 7 -38.24 3.00 19.40
CA LYS A 7 -37.08 3.87 19.14
C LYS A 7 -35.82 3.02 19.31
N LYS A 8 -35.07 2.82 18.23
CA LYS A 8 -33.74 2.21 18.34
C LYS A 8 -32.86 3.15 19.18
N PRO A 9 -32.04 2.63 20.11
CA PRO A 9 -31.11 3.45 20.87
C PRO A 9 -30.23 4.24 19.93
N ARG A 10 -30.01 5.52 20.23
CA ARG A 10 -28.97 6.30 19.53
C ARG A 10 -27.63 5.62 19.81
N PRO A 11 -26.80 5.36 18.78
CA PRO A 11 -25.44 4.89 19.01
C PRO A 11 -24.69 5.80 19.99
N ALA A 12 -23.93 5.20 20.91
CA ALA A 12 -23.13 5.94 21.87
C ALA A 12 -22.01 6.75 21.20
N THR A 13 -21.54 6.28 20.03
CA THR A 13 -20.50 6.92 19.24
C THR A 13 -21.06 8.07 18.43
N VAL A 14 -20.41 9.24 18.53
CA VAL A 14 -20.66 10.37 17.65
C VAL A 14 -19.87 10.15 16.35
N PRO A 15 -20.53 10.05 15.18
CA PRO A 15 -19.84 9.91 13.91
C PRO A 15 -18.95 11.12 13.65
N ILE A 16 -17.72 10.89 13.18
CA ILE A 16 -16.87 11.95 12.64
C ILE A 16 -17.25 12.11 11.17
N VAL A 17 -17.66 13.32 10.79
CA VAL A 17 -17.97 13.66 9.40
C VAL A 17 -16.75 14.33 8.81
N ILE A 18 -16.09 13.64 7.88
CA ILE A 18 -15.05 14.25 7.05
C ILE A 18 -15.76 15.10 5.99
N ASN A 19 -15.56 16.41 6.02
CA ASN A 19 -16.21 17.36 5.12
C ASN A 19 -15.45 17.51 3.79
N HIS A 20 -14.91 16.41 3.28
CA HIS A 20 -14.19 16.34 2.02
C HIS A 20 -14.30 14.93 1.41
N PRO A 21 -14.06 14.77 0.09
CA PRO A 21 -13.95 13.45 -0.53
C PRO A 21 -12.81 12.63 0.09
N PHE A 22 -12.99 11.31 0.20
CA PHE A 22 -11.92 10.43 0.69
C PHE A 22 -10.63 10.64 -0.08
N SER A 23 -9.49 10.79 0.61
CA SER A 23 -8.17 10.96 -0.03
C SER A 23 -7.35 9.67 -0.04
N ASN A 24 -7.73 8.67 0.77
CA ASN A 24 -7.14 7.34 0.82
C ASN A 24 -8.05 6.38 1.62
N VAL A 25 -7.81 5.08 1.52
CA VAL A 25 -8.59 4.06 2.26
C VAL A 25 -8.35 4.11 3.77
N GLY A 26 -7.23 4.67 4.23
CA GLY A 26 -6.97 4.85 5.66
C GLY A 26 -7.98 5.77 6.36
N GLU A 27 -8.70 6.62 5.61
CA GLU A 27 -9.79 7.45 6.13
C GLU A 27 -11.05 6.64 6.46
N PHE A 28 -11.14 5.37 6.06
CA PHE A 28 -12.23 4.50 6.51
C PHE A 28 -12.18 4.27 8.03
N GLY A 29 -11.08 4.60 8.72
CA GLY A 29 -11.01 4.62 10.18
C GLY A 29 -12.03 5.57 10.85
N TYR A 30 -12.59 6.52 10.09
CA TYR A 30 -13.72 7.37 10.52
C TYR A 30 -15.09 6.72 10.31
N GLY A 31 -15.17 5.68 9.47
CA GLY A 31 -16.38 4.92 9.19
C GLY A 31 -16.83 4.10 10.39
N LEU A 32 -18.13 3.79 10.44
CA LEU A 32 -18.74 3.07 11.54
C LEU A 32 -19.07 1.63 11.14
N ASP A 33 -18.65 0.68 11.96
CA ASP A 33 -19.03 -0.72 11.84
C ASP A 33 -20.44 -0.93 12.41
N THR A 34 -21.40 -1.17 11.50
CA THR A 34 -22.79 -1.43 11.85
C THR A 34 -23.01 -2.78 12.57
N ALA A 35 -22.12 -3.76 12.37
CA ALA A 35 -22.19 -5.05 13.04
C ALA A 35 -21.67 -4.96 14.49
N ASN A 36 -20.72 -4.06 14.75
CA ASN A 36 -20.16 -3.81 16.07
C ASN A 36 -20.75 -2.55 16.73
N GLY A 37 -22.07 -2.38 16.67
CA GLY A 37 -22.77 -1.33 17.42
C GLY A 37 -22.40 0.10 17.01
N PHE A 38 -22.07 0.33 15.74
CA PHE A 38 -21.65 1.61 15.17
C PHE A 38 -20.39 2.17 15.86
N GLN A 39 -19.45 1.30 16.22
CA GLN A 39 -18.11 1.73 16.64
C GLN A 39 -17.25 2.10 15.43
N PRO A 40 -16.30 3.05 15.54
CA PRO A 40 -15.42 3.40 14.44
C PRO A 40 -14.51 2.22 14.07
N LEU A 41 -14.29 2.01 12.76
CA LEU A 41 -13.32 1.04 12.27
C LEU A 41 -11.93 1.32 12.86
N SER A 42 -11.19 0.28 13.21
CA SER A 42 -9.93 0.39 13.94
C SER A 42 -8.75 -0.13 13.14
N PHE A 43 -7.80 0.76 12.84
CA PHE A 43 -6.53 0.41 12.18
C PHE A 43 -5.31 0.54 13.11
N VAL A 44 -5.53 0.57 14.43
CA VAL A 44 -4.44 0.78 15.41
C VAL A 44 -3.78 -0.51 15.90
N THR A 45 -4.33 -1.68 15.55
CA THR A 45 -3.81 -2.98 15.97
C THR A 45 -3.92 -4.01 14.85
N GLU A 46 -2.94 -4.91 14.79
CA GLU A 46 -2.89 -6.02 13.84
C GLU A 46 -3.96 -7.08 14.08
N THR A 47 -4.59 -7.08 15.25
CA THR A 47 -5.66 -8.03 15.62
C THR A 47 -7.05 -7.54 15.23
N SER A 48 -7.18 -6.31 14.73
CA SER A 48 -8.47 -5.78 14.29
C SER A 48 -8.94 -6.50 13.03
N ASN A 49 -10.19 -6.94 13.01
CA ASN A 49 -10.81 -7.49 11.80
C ASN A 49 -10.99 -6.40 10.71
N ASP A 50 -11.08 -5.13 11.12
CA ASP A 50 -11.29 -4.00 10.23
C ASP A 50 -10.11 -3.80 9.27
N LYS A 51 -8.91 -4.26 9.62
CA LYS A 51 -7.71 -4.10 8.79
C LYS A 51 -7.87 -4.71 7.39
N ALA A 52 -8.76 -5.70 7.23
CA ALA A 52 -9.03 -6.32 5.94
C ALA A 52 -9.59 -5.32 4.91
N VAL A 53 -10.24 -4.25 5.37
CA VAL A 53 -10.72 -3.16 4.51
C VAL A 53 -9.56 -2.51 3.73
N LEU A 54 -8.37 -2.41 4.35
CA LEU A 54 -7.18 -1.85 3.70
C LEU A 54 -6.67 -2.72 2.55
N ASP A 55 -7.01 -4.02 2.54
CA ASP A 55 -6.65 -4.95 1.47
C ASP A 55 -7.71 -5.02 0.35
N PHE A 56 -8.98 -4.88 0.70
CA PHE A 56 -10.10 -5.03 -0.24
C PHE A 56 -10.39 -3.77 -1.05
N PHE A 57 -10.26 -2.59 -0.43
CA PHE A 57 -10.51 -1.32 -1.09
C PHE A 57 -9.19 -0.69 -1.52
N THR A 58 -9.26 0.05 -2.62
CA THR A 58 -8.17 0.94 -3.03
C THR A 58 -8.74 2.30 -3.39
N TYR A 59 -7.97 3.34 -3.11
CA TYR A 59 -8.20 4.68 -3.60
C TYR A 59 -7.13 5.00 -4.63
N ASN A 60 -7.53 5.06 -5.90
CA ASN A 60 -6.66 5.41 -6.99
C ASN A 60 -7.02 6.80 -7.55
N PRO A 61 -6.37 7.89 -7.09
CA PRO A 61 -6.65 9.23 -7.60
C PRO A 61 -5.98 9.49 -8.96
N ILE A 62 -5.38 8.47 -9.61
CA ILE A 62 -4.68 8.65 -10.89
C ILE A 62 -5.67 9.09 -11.96
N LEU A 63 -5.54 10.34 -12.35
CA LEU A 63 -6.06 10.89 -13.59
C LEU A 63 -4.91 11.04 -14.58
N HIS A 64 -5.21 11.06 -15.88
CA HIS A 64 -4.20 11.25 -16.94
C HIS A 64 -3.30 12.50 -16.70
N THR A 65 -3.83 13.53 -16.06
CA THR A 65 -3.14 14.80 -15.73
C THR A 65 -2.35 14.78 -14.43
N TYR A 66 -2.55 13.78 -13.57
CA TYR A 66 -1.80 13.60 -12.31
C TYR A 66 -1.36 12.14 -12.17
N PRO A 67 -0.38 11.70 -12.99
CA PRO A 67 0.15 10.35 -12.90
C PRO A 67 0.80 10.15 -11.52
N ARG A 68 0.56 8.99 -10.92
CA ARG A 68 1.23 8.60 -9.68
C ARG A 68 2.72 8.48 -9.96
N ALA A 69 3.52 9.37 -9.37
CA ALA A 69 4.97 9.44 -9.59
C ALA A 69 5.74 8.21 -9.08
N GLY A 70 5.15 7.44 -8.16
CA GLY A 70 5.76 6.21 -7.66
C GLY A 70 4.96 5.56 -6.54
N ILE A 71 5.40 4.37 -6.15
CA ILE A 71 4.86 3.61 -5.03
C ILE A 71 6.00 3.27 -4.09
N LEU A 72 5.78 3.49 -2.80
CA LEU A 72 6.73 3.17 -1.74
C LEU A 72 6.71 1.68 -1.44
N ASN A 73 7.90 1.06 -1.38
CA ASN A 73 8.05 -0.25 -0.79
C ASN A 73 7.99 -0.15 0.75
N LEU A 74 6.93 -0.66 1.39
CA LEU A 74 6.80 -0.67 2.86
C LEU A 74 7.85 -1.52 3.59
N ASN A 75 8.49 -2.45 2.90
CA ASN A 75 9.60 -3.27 3.41
C ASN A 75 10.98 -2.66 3.10
N THR A 76 11.05 -1.39 2.70
CA THR A 76 12.33 -0.68 2.53
C THR A 76 13.12 -0.66 3.85
N ARG A 77 14.45 -0.75 3.76
CA ARG A 77 15.35 -0.61 4.92
C ARG A 77 15.74 0.84 5.21
N SER A 78 15.25 1.79 4.40
CA SER A 78 15.60 3.20 4.52
C SER A 78 14.63 3.93 5.45
N VAL A 79 15.11 4.25 6.65
CA VAL A 79 14.37 5.08 7.63
C VAL A 79 14.00 6.45 7.06
N PRO A 80 14.90 7.18 6.35
CA PRO A 80 14.55 8.47 5.75
C PRO A 80 13.37 8.39 4.78
N VAL A 81 13.23 7.28 4.05
CA VAL A 81 12.14 7.09 3.08
C VAL A 81 10.80 6.93 3.79
N ILE A 82 10.72 6.09 4.82
CA ILE A 82 9.49 5.96 5.62
C ILE A 82 9.18 7.26 6.36
N ALA A 83 10.20 7.92 6.92
CA ALA A 83 10.02 9.20 7.60
C ALA A 83 9.48 10.29 6.67
N ALA A 84 9.95 10.34 5.42
CA ALA A 84 9.45 11.28 4.42
C ALA A 84 7.96 11.02 4.09
N ALA A 85 7.52 9.77 4.04
CA ALA A 85 6.12 9.43 3.81
C ALA A 85 5.19 9.80 4.99
N LEU A 86 5.72 9.79 6.22
CA LEU A 86 4.93 10.12 7.43
C LEU A 86 4.96 11.60 7.77
N LYS A 87 6.06 12.29 7.46
CA LYS A 87 6.24 13.71 7.79
C LYS A 87 5.13 14.54 7.15
N ALA A 88 4.61 15.50 7.92
CA ALA A 88 3.55 16.40 7.50
C ALA A 88 2.17 15.74 7.24
N ALA A 89 2.02 14.43 7.48
CA ALA A 89 0.70 13.82 7.54
C ALA A 89 -0.12 14.43 8.69
N LEU A 90 -1.38 14.78 8.42
CA LEU A 90 -2.27 15.35 9.43
C LEU A 90 -2.63 14.31 10.49
N LYS A 91 -2.45 14.66 11.77
CA LYS A 91 -2.75 13.75 12.88
C LYS A 91 -4.24 13.49 13.01
N ASN A 92 -5.07 14.48 12.73
CA ASN A 92 -6.52 14.41 12.72
C ASN A 92 -7.06 15.27 11.57
N ASP A 93 -8.32 15.02 11.17
CA ASP A 93 -8.99 15.91 10.22
C ASP A 93 -9.14 17.31 10.88
N THR A 94 -8.92 18.36 10.10
CA THR A 94 -8.82 19.74 10.59
C THR A 94 -10.17 20.43 10.66
N ILE A 95 -11.23 19.83 10.10
CA ILE A 95 -12.51 20.51 9.85
C ILE A 95 -13.49 20.38 11.05
N VAL A 96 -13.28 19.47 12.00
CA VAL A 96 -14.23 19.20 13.11
C VAL A 96 -13.53 19.25 14.48
N PRO A 97 -14.20 19.69 15.57
CA PRO A 97 -13.65 19.62 16.92
C PRO A 97 -13.31 18.19 17.36
N PRO A 98 -12.17 17.99 18.04
CA PRO A 98 -11.22 19.02 18.47
C PRO A 98 -10.36 19.55 17.32
N SER A 99 -10.00 20.84 17.40
CA SER A 99 -9.08 21.51 16.46
C SER A 99 -7.85 20.66 16.14
N SER A 100 -7.30 20.83 14.93
CA SER A 100 -6.17 20.04 14.46
C SER A 100 -5.07 19.90 15.52
N SER A 101 -4.67 18.66 15.79
CA SER A 101 -3.52 18.30 16.61
C SER A 101 -2.19 18.57 15.89
N GLY A 102 -2.25 19.25 14.74
CA GLY A 102 -1.13 19.50 13.84
C GLY A 102 -0.78 18.29 12.97
N ALA A 103 0.32 18.43 12.25
CA ALA A 103 0.89 17.36 11.44
C ALA A 103 1.92 16.55 12.23
N ILE A 104 2.24 15.34 11.76
CA ILE A 104 3.38 14.56 12.25
C ILE A 104 4.66 15.36 12.00
N SER A 105 5.35 15.72 13.08
CA SER A 105 6.61 16.47 13.01
C SER A 105 7.74 15.61 12.45
N ALA A 106 8.85 16.24 12.04
CA ALA A 106 10.00 15.52 11.49
C ALA A 106 10.65 14.55 12.49
N SER A 107 10.66 14.90 13.78
CA SER A 107 11.19 14.04 14.84
C SER A 107 10.26 12.86 15.14
N GLU A 108 8.95 13.08 15.17
CA GLU A 108 7.94 12.02 15.32
C GLU A 108 7.98 11.06 14.12
N ALA A 109 8.06 11.59 12.90
CA ALA A 109 8.16 10.80 11.67
C ALA A 109 9.41 9.92 11.66
N THR A 110 10.58 10.48 12.02
CA THR A 110 11.84 9.72 12.11
C THR A 110 11.75 8.62 13.17
N THR A 111 11.16 8.91 14.33
CA THR A 111 10.98 7.92 15.40
C THR A 111 10.04 6.80 15.00
N ALA A 112 8.89 7.13 14.38
CA ALA A 112 7.94 6.16 13.88
C ALA A 112 8.56 5.29 12.76
N ALA A 113 9.28 5.92 11.84
CA ALA A 113 9.98 5.25 10.74
C ALA A 113 11.03 4.26 11.24
N GLN A 114 11.82 4.61 12.26
CA GLN A 114 12.78 3.71 12.87
C GLN A 114 12.10 2.44 13.39
N ARG A 115 11.01 2.60 14.16
CA ARG A 115 10.23 1.47 14.71
C ARG A 115 9.61 0.61 13.61
N ILE A 116 9.11 1.22 12.55
CA ILE A 116 8.54 0.51 11.39
C ILE A 116 9.63 -0.29 10.66
N VAL A 117 10.80 0.30 10.41
CA VAL A 117 11.92 -0.41 9.78
C VAL A 117 12.39 -1.58 10.65
N ASP A 118 12.43 -1.41 11.96
CA ASP A 118 12.80 -2.49 12.88
C ASP A 118 11.73 -3.60 12.95
N GLU A 119 10.44 -3.26 12.98
CA GLU A 119 9.34 -4.24 12.92
C GLU A 119 9.39 -5.03 11.60
N THR A 120 9.59 -4.36 10.47
CA THR A 120 9.65 -5.02 9.15
C THR A 120 10.93 -5.82 8.92
N LYS A 121 11.96 -5.68 9.77
CA LYS A 121 13.11 -6.61 9.80
C LYS A 121 12.71 -7.94 10.41
N LEU A 122 11.91 -7.91 11.46
CA LEU A 122 11.44 -9.10 12.15
C LEU A 122 10.33 -9.80 11.36
N ARG A 123 9.38 -9.02 10.84
CA ARG A 123 8.21 -9.53 10.13
C ARG A 123 7.84 -8.60 8.96
N PRO A 124 8.20 -8.99 7.72
CA PRO A 124 7.85 -8.22 6.53
C PRO A 124 6.36 -7.94 6.42
N VAL A 125 6.02 -6.79 5.86
CA VAL A 125 4.65 -6.43 5.46
C VAL A 125 4.29 -7.29 4.26
N LEU A 126 3.30 -8.16 4.43
CA LEU A 126 2.85 -9.07 3.37
C LEU A 126 1.64 -8.50 2.64
N HIS A 127 0.88 -7.61 3.28
CA HIS A 127 -0.35 -7.04 2.73
C HIS A 127 -0.65 -5.65 3.26
N ARG A 128 -1.60 -4.91 2.69
CA ARG A 128 -1.94 -3.55 3.15
C ARG A 128 -2.61 -3.58 4.52
N GLY A 129 -3.32 -4.66 4.87
CA GLY A 129 -3.84 -4.86 6.23
C GLY A 129 -2.74 -4.89 7.31
N ASP A 130 -1.50 -5.24 6.96
CA ASP A 130 -0.35 -5.14 7.89
C ASP A 130 0.02 -3.68 8.22
N VAL A 131 -0.51 -2.68 7.52
CA VAL A 131 -0.37 -1.28 7.93
C VAL A 131 -0.93 -1.06 9.33
N ALA A 132 -1.98 -1.79 9.74
CA ALA A 132 -2.48 -1.70 11.12
C ALA A 132 -1.45 -2.14 12.17
N ARG A 133 -0.57 -3.10 11.82
CA ARG A 133 0.60 -3.46 12.63
C ARG A 133 1.61 -2.32 12.66
N LEU A 134 1.87 -1.68 11.51
CA LEU A 134 2.79 -0.56 11.43
C LEU A 134 2.32 0.65 12.25
N VAL A 135 1.00 0.89 12.29
CA VAL A 135 0.39 1.90 13.17
C VAL A 135 0.68 1.58 14.63
N ARG A 136 0.45 0.32 15.05
CA ARG A 136 0.70 -0.14 16.43
C ARG A 136 2.12 0.15 16.90
N VAL A 137 3.12 -0.11 16.05
CA VAL A 137 4.55 0.05 16.41
C VAL A 137 5.04 1.48 16.21
N GLY A 138 4.58 2.15 15.15
CA GLY A 138 5.07 3.46 14.75
C GLY A 138 4.48 4.60 15.58
N ALA A 139 3.22 4.48 16.00
CA ALA A 139 2.54 5.59 16.66
C ALA A 139 3.00 5.80 18.11
N ASN A 140 2.91 7.04 18.57
CA ASN A 140 3.15 7.35 19.97
C ASN A 140 2.01 6.78 20.83
N ILE A 141 2.34 6.18 21.98
CA ILE A 141 1.35 5.57 22.87
C ILE A 141 0.32 6.59 23.38
N ALA A 142 0.76 7.84 23.61
CA ALA A 142 -0.05 8.93 24.10
C ALA A 142 -1.00 9.51 23.05
N TRP A 143 -0.85 9.14 21.78
CA TRP A 143 -1.75 9.58 20.72
C TRP A 143 -3.14 8.94 20.86
N THR A 144 -4.16 9.73 20.54
CA THR A 144 -5.53 9.23 20.40
C THR A 144 -5.61 8.22 19.25
N LYS A 145 -6.70 7.44 19.18
CA LYS A 145 -6.94 6.50 18.06
C LYS A 145 -6.76 7.20 16.70
N GLU A 146 -7.43 8.32 16.51
CA GLU A 146 -7.40 9.08 15.26
C GLU A 146 -5.99 9.54 14.89
N GLN A 147 -5.23 10.02 15.89
CA GLN A 147 -3.84 10.43 15.73
C GLN A 147 -2.93 9.26 15.33
N LYS A 148 -3.14 8.07 15.91
CA LYS A 148 -2.43 6.84 15.52
C LYS A 148 -2.72 6.47 14.07
N GLU A 149 -3.99 6.55 13.67
CA GLU A 149 -4.45 6.22 12.32
C GLU A 149 -3.96 7.19 11.24
N ALA A 150 -3.32 8.31 11.60
CA ALA A 150 -2.59 9.14 10.65
C ALA A 150 -1.51 8.35 9.90
N ILE A 151 -0.87 7.38 10.57
CA ILE A 151 0.08 6.46 9.94
C ILE A 151 -0.63 5.57 8.92
N ALA A 152 -1.85 5.10 9.22
CA ALA A 152 -2.64 4.32 8.26
C ALA A 152 -3.00 5.18 7.04
N ARG A 153 -3.47 6.41 7.25
CA ARG A 153 -3.80 7.34 6.17
C ARG A 153 -2.60 7.63 5.25
N ALA A 154 -1.42 7.81 5.84
CA ALA A 154 -0.19 8.02 5.07
C ALA A 154 0.24 6.77 4.28
N LEU A 155 0.19 5.59 4.89
CA LEU A 155 0.81 4.39 4.31
C LEU A 155 -0.14 3.52 3.48
N ALA A 156 -1.46 3.59 3.72
CA ALA A 156 -2.43 2.68 3.10
C ALA A 156 -2.43 2.73 1.57
N GLU A 157 -2.15 3.89 0.97
CA GLU A 157 -2.12 4.06 -0.50
C GLU A 157 -0.77 4.44 -1.10
N MET A 158 0.14 4.97 -0.29
CA MET A 158 1.51 5.22 -0.74
C MET A 158 2.33 3.93 -0.82
N GLY A 159 2.00 2.94 0.02
CA GLY A 159 2.73 1.69 0.14
C GLY A 159 2.19 0.56 -0.74
N GLN A 160 3.10 -0.21 -1.34
CA GLN A 160 2.78 -1.54 -1.86
C GLN A 160 3.54 -2.59 -1.06
N ALA A 161 2.79 -3.56 -0.52
CA ALA A 161 3.35 -4.70 0.19
C ALA A 161 3.61 -5.89 -0.75
N ARG A 162 2.87 -5.99 -1.87
CA ARG A 162 2.69 -7.29 -2.55
C ARG A 162 3.32 -7.52 -3.91
N THR A 163 3.90 -6.52 -4.58
CA THR A 163 4.26 -6.73 -6.00
C THR A 163 5.63 -6.16 -6.39
N TRP A 164 6.45 -7.00 -7.03
CA TRP A 164 7.55 -6.57 -7.89
C TRP A 164 7.04 -6.43 -9.31
N ASN A 165 7.23 -5.25 -9.90
CA ASN A 165 6.93 -5.03 -11.32
C ASN A 165 8.25 -5.09 -12.09
N LEU A 166 8.33 -6.00 -13.06
CA LEU A 166 9.48 -6.16 -13.94
C LEU A 166 9.04 -5.89 -15.39
N MET A 167 9.89 -5.20 -16.14
CA MET A 167 9.84 -5.18 -17.59
C MET A 167 11.06 -5.97 -18.09
N ILE A 168 10.81 -7.01 -18.88
CA ILE A 168 11.84 -7.84 -19.50
C ILE A 168 11.82 -7.56 -20.99
N ASP A 169 12.95 -7.13 -21.53
CA ASP A 169 13.16 -6.94 -22.96
C ASP A 169 13.71 -8.24 -23.56
N VAL A 170 12.92 -8.88 -24.43
CA VAL A 170 13.24 -10.17 -25.04
C VAL A 170 13.51 -9.96 -26.51
N ILE A 171 14.74 -10.26 -26.94
CA ILE A 171 15.13 -10.25 -28.35
C ILE A 171 15.35 -11.70 -28.79
N ALA A 172 14.50 -12.17 -29.69
CA ALA A 172 14.58 -13.50 -30.26
C ALA A 172 15.13 -13.41 -31.69
N GLN A 173 16.31 -13.98 -31.91
CA GLN A 173 17.00 -13.98 -33.20
C GLN A 173 17.03 -15.39 -33.80
N THR A 174 16.77 -15.46 -35.11
CA THR A 174 16.94 -16.66 -35.94
C THR A 174 18.04 -16.39 -36.97
N GLY A 175 18.80 -17.42 -37.32
CA GLY A 175 19.99 -17.27 -38.13
C GLY A 175 20.82 -18.54 -38.18
N LYS A 176 22.07 -18.41 -38.63
CA LYS A 176 22.98 -19.56 -38.80
C LYS A 176 24.43 -19.17 -38.54
N CYS A 177 25.22 -20.16 -38.15
CA CYS A 177 26.67 -20.09 -38.23
C CYS A 177 27.15 -20.60 -39.61
N ALA A 178 28.35 -20.19 -40.03
CA ALA A 178 28.95 -20.75 -41.23
C ALA A 178 29.21 -22.27 -41.07
N PRO A 179 29.26 -23.06 -42.16
CA PRO A 179 29.54 -24.49 -42.06
C PRO A 179 30.87 -24.76 -41.32
N GLY A 180 30.82 -25.58 -40.28
CA GLY A 180 31.97 -25.91 -39.43
C GLY A 180 32.34 -24.86 -38.38
N GLU A 181 31.61 -23.74 -38.31
CA GLU A 181 31.83 -22.70 -37.30
C GLU A 181 31.18 -23.11 -35.96
N THR A 182 31.99 -23.08 -34.90
CA THR A 182 31.56 -23.44 -33.53
C THR A 182 31.52 -22.23 -32.61
N ASP A 183 32.06 -21.08 -33.05
CA ASP A 183 32.00 -19.84 -32.29
C ASP A 183 30.63 -19.17 -32.45
N LEU A 184 29.85 -19.14 -31.37
CA LEU A 184 28.54 -18.50 -31.33
C LEU A 184 28.58 -16.99 -31.56
N SER A 185 29.74 -16.33 -31.36
CA SER A 185 29.88 -14.91 -31.66
C SER A 185 29.81 -14.60 -33.17
N ARG A 186 29.94 -15.62 -34.02
CA ARG A 186 29.83 -15.54 -35.48
C ARG A 186 28.47 -15.96 -36.02
N PHE A 187 27.47 -16.01 -35.15
CA PHE A 187 26.09 -16.22 -35.55
C PHE A 187 25.60 -15.06 -36.44
N ILE A 188 25.17 -15.40 -37.65
CA ILE A 188 24.62 -14.43 -38.61
C ILE A 188 23.11 -14.42 -38.40
N VAL A 189 22.58 -13.28 -37.95
CA VAL A 189 21.13 -13.07 -37.76
C VAL A 189 20.46 -12.90 -39.12
N GLU A 190 19.45 -13.72 -39.40
CA GLU A 190 18.63 -13.68 -40.62
C GLU A 190 17.21 -13.17 -40.34
N GLY A 191 16.77 -13.19 -39.08
CA GLY A 191 15.51 -12.61 -38.65
C GLY A 191 15.53 -12.30 -37.16
N GLU A 192 14.79 -11.28 -36.77
CA GLU A 192 14.67 -10.83 -35.38
C GLU A 192 13.21 -10.52 -35.06
N LYS A 193 12.80 -10.85 -33.84
CA LYS A 193 11.59 -10.33 -33.22
C LYS A 193 11.91 -9.84 -31.81
N ARG A 194 11.27 -8.75 -31.41
CA ARG A 194 11.43 -8.16 -30.08
C ARG A 194 10.09 -8.11 -29.35
N TYR A 195 10.12 -8.45 -28.08
CA TYR A 195 8.95 -8.42 -27.21
C TYR A 195 9.28 -7.74 -25.89
N TRP A 196 8.32 -6.97 -25.38
CA TRP A 196 8.34 -6.48 -24.01
C TRP A 196 7.39 -7.31 -23.16
N LEU A 197 7.95 -7.91 -22.11
CA LEU A 197 7.21 -8.69 -21.14
C LEU A 197 7.11 -7.90 -19.83
N HIS A 198 5.92 -7.44 -19.52
CA HIS A 198 5.59 -6.82 -18.25
C HIS A 198 5.07 -7.90 -17.29
N ILE A 199 5.73 -8.10 -16.16
CA ILE A 199 5.34 -9.06 -15.14
C ILE A 199 5.17 -8.38 -13.78
N ALA A 200 4.08 -8.73 -13.10
CA ALA A 200 3.83 -8.43 -11.71
C ALA A 200 3.99 -9.71 -10.89
N LEU A 201 5.03 -9.81 -10.07
CA LEU A 201 5.27 -10.95 -9.17
C LEU A 201 4.81 -10.64 -7.76
N ALA A 202 4.20 -11.61 -7.09
CA ALA A 202 4.02 -11.61 -5.66
C ALA A 202 5.40 -11.58 -4.98
N ARG A 203 5.49 -10.91 -3.84
CA ARG A 203 6.74 -10.84 -3.07
C ARG A 203 6.97 -12.00 -2.11
N ASP A 204 5.92 -12.77 -1.82
CA ASP A 204 6.00 -13.86 -0.86
C ASP A 204 6.40 -15.15 -1.57
N LEU A 205 7.26 -15.92 -0.92
CA LEU A 205 7.59 -17.27 -1.36
C LEU A 205 6.45 -18.21 -0.99
N ASN A 206 5.95 -18.92 -1.99
CA ASN A 206 5.10 -20.10 -1.81
C ASN A 206 5.84 -21.16 -0.99
N THR A 207 5.11 -22.14 -0.44
CA THR A 207 5.71 -23.22 0.37
C THR A 207 6.79 -24.00 -0.39
N ASP A 208 6.70 -24.04 -1.72
CA ASP A 208 7.66 -24.66 -2.63
C ASP A 208 8.84 -23.74 -3.04
N ARG A 209 8.93 -22.55 -2.45
CA ARG A 209 9.92 -21.50 -2.77
C ARG A 209 9.78 -20.90 -4.18
N THR A 210 8.59 -20.93 -4.77
CA THR A 210 8.25 -20.14 -5.96
C THR A 210 7.60 -18.81 -5.56
N VAL A 211 7.35 -17.91 -6.52
CA VAL A 211 6.56 -16.68 -6.32
C VAL A 211 5.39 -16.69 -7.28
N ASP A 212 4.23 -16.22 -6.84
CA ASP A 212 3.06 -16.13 -7.72
C ASP A 212 3.24 -15.04 -8.79
N VAL A 213 2.83 -15.35 -10.02
CA VAL A 213 2.66 -14.33 -11.07
C VAL A 213 1.27 -13.73 -10.90
N LEU A 214 1.21 -12.49 -10.43
CA LEU A 214 -0.03 -11.74 -10.21
C LEU A 214 -0.59 -11.15 -11.50
N GLY A 215 0.27 -10.94 -12.50
CA GLY A 215 -0.11 -10.47 -13.81
C GLY A 215 1.05 -10.54 -14.80
N SER A 216 0.72 -10.72 -16.07
CA SER A 216 1.68 -10.71 -17.17
C SER A 216 1.06 -10.11 -18.42
N GLN A 217 1.81 -9.27 -19.12
CA GLN A 217 1.45 -8.75 -20.45
C GLN A 217 2.66 -8.87 -21.36
N LEU A 218 2.45 -9.45 -22.55
CA LEU A 218 3.46 -9.52 -23.61
C LEU A 218 3.04 -8.58 -24.72
N GLU A 219 3.96 -7.72 -25.14
CA GLU A 219 3.78 -6.79 -26.25
C GLU A 219 4.82 -7.08 -27.32
N GLU A 220 4.37 -7.24 -28.56
CA GLU A 220 5.29 -7.29 -29.71
C GLU A 220 5.75 -5.86 -30.00
N VAL A 221 7.07 -5.66 -30.04
CA VAL A 221 7.66 -4.38 -30.40
C VAL A 221 7.71 -4.33 -31.92
N SER A 222 6.84 -3.51 -32.52
CA SER A 222 6.90 -3.17 -33.94
C SER A 222 7.74 -1.92 -34.14
N GLU A 223 8.89 -2.05 -34.79
CA GLU A 223 9.74 -0.95 -35.25
C GLU A 223 9.38 -0.47 -36.66
#